data_AF-A0A9E1RTP9-F1
#
_entry.id   AF-A0A9E1RTP9-F1
#
_cell.length_a   1.000
_cell.length_b   1.000
_cell.length_c   1.000
_cell.angle_alpha   90.00
_cell.angle_beta   90.00
_cell.angle_gamma   90.00
#
_symmetry.space_group_name_H-M   'P 1'
#
loop_
_entity.id
_entity.type
_entity.pdbx_description
1 polymer ?
#
loop_
_entity_poly.entity_id
_entity_poly.type
_entity_poly.pdbx_seq_one_letter_code
_entity_poly.pdbx_strand_id
1 'polypeptide(L)'
;NLDPDNDGLPNDEEARLGTNPNVADTDGDGVPDGEEVLLDGTSPTNPDTDGDGANDGQELLVGTNARNADTDNDGLSDGDELNIDGTDPFNPDTDGDGFLDGEEIFSLGSDPLDPLSPGFGGGGATTSGQLDADNDGLSDDDEVFTYGTDPTNPDTDGDGFLDGDEVADGFDPTDPNN
;
A
#
# COMPACT_ATOMS: atom_id res chain seq x y z
N ASN A 1 1.61 -3.96 -46.32
CA ASN A 1 0.69 -4.09 -45.17
C ASN A 1 0.13 -2.73 -44.86
N LEU A 2 -1.16 -2.68 -44.55
CA LEU A 2 -1.81 -1.47 -44.09
C LEU A 2 -1.59 -1.37 -42.57
N ASP A 3 -1.82 -0.18 -42.04
CA ASP A 3 -1.80 0.20 -40.63
C ASP A 3 -2.93 1.23 -40.49
N PRO A 4 -4.18 0.78 -40.24
CA PRO A 4 -5.37 1.63 -40.37
C PRO A 4 -5.61 2.58 -39.20
N ASP A 5 -5.20 2.21 -37.99
CA ASP A 5 -5.27 2.99 -36.75
C ASP A 5 -4.00 3.81 -36.47
N ASN A 6 -2.88 3.51 -37.14
CA ASN A 6 -1.62 4.25 -37.09
C ASN A 6 -0.91 4.15 -35.72
N ASP A 7 -1.01 3.01 -35.06
CA ASP A 7 -0.25 2.71 -33.83
C ASP A 7 1.17 2.19 -34.11
N GLY A 8 1.48 1.90 -35.37
CA GLY A 8 2.79 1.39 -35.81
C GLY A 8 2.85 -0.12 -36.02
N LEU A 9 1.76 -0.88 -35.77
CA LEU A 9 1.63 -2.28 -36.11
C LEU A 9 0.89 -2.47 -37.44
N PRO A 10 1.45 -3.26 -38.37
CA PRO A 10 0.74 -3.61 -39.59
C PRO A 10 -0.30 -4.71 -39.34
N ASN A 11 -1.40 -4.72 -40.11
CA ASN A 11 -2.50 -5.70 -39.98
C ASN A 11 -2.09 -7.19 -39.87
N ASP A 12 -0.98 -7.58 -40.51
CA ASP A 12 -0.51 -8.96 -40.48
C ASP A 12 0.22 -9.32 -39.18
N GLU A 13 0.83 -8.36 -38.51
CA GLU A 13 1.42 -8.55 -37.18
C GLU A 13 0.33 -8.49 -36.12
N GLU A 14 -0.60 -7.55 -36.23
CA GLU A 14 -1.76 -7.46 -35.35
C GLU A 14 -2.57 -8.76 -35.32
N ALA A 15 -2.83 -9.35 -36.49
CA ALA A 15 -3.50 -10.65 -36.58
C ALA A 15 -2.74 -11.79 -35.91
N ARG A 16 -1.41 -11.68 -35.72
CA ARG A 16 -0.59 -12.68 -35.03
C ARG A 16 -0.56 -12.45 -33.52
N LEU A 17 -0.60 -11.20 -33.10
CA LEU A 17 -0.63 -10.79 -31.69
C LEU A 17 -2.04 -10.91 -31.09
N GLY A 18 -3.08 -10.91 -31.93
CA GLY A 18 -4.47 -10.98 -31.50
C GLY A 18 -5.10 -9.60 -31.26
N THR A 19 -4.42 -8.54 -31.70
CA THR A 19 -4.90 -7.16 -31.61
C THR A 19 -5.88 -6.82 -32.73
N ASN A 20 -6.53 -5.65 -32.64
CA ASN A 20 -7.54 -5.22 -33.59
C ASN A 20 -7.01 -4.15 -34.56
N PRO A 21 -6.91 -4.44 -35.89
CA PRO A 21 -6.42 -3.52 -36.94
C PRO A 21 -7.14 -2.22 -37.21
N ASN A 22 -8.04 -1.81 -36.34
CA ASN A 22 -8.71 -0.51 -36.45
C ASN A 22 -8.84 0.15 -35.07
N VAL A 23 -8.14 -0.35 -34.06
CA VAL A 23 -8.16 0.13 -32.69
C VAL A 23 -6.70 0.13 -32.22
N ALA A 24 -6.14 1.33 -32.08
CA ALA A 24 -4.73 1.54 -31.72
C ALA A 24 -4.33 1.00 -30.34
N ASP A 25 -5.29 0.68 -29.48
CA ASP A 25 -5.13 0.26 -28.07
C ASP A 25 -6.21 -0.80 -27.81
N THR A 26 -5.82 -2.06 -27.96
CA THR A 26 -6.76 -3.19 -28.04
C THR A 26 -7.36 -3.55 -26.68
N ASP A 27 -6.58 -3.48 -25.60
CA ASP A 27 -7.05 -3.83 -24.26
C ASP A 27 -7.53 -2.64 -23.43
N GLY A 28 -7.24 -1.42 -23.88
CA GLY A 28 -7.84 -0.18 -23.38
C GLY A 28 -7.20 0.34 -22.10
N ASP A 29 -5.94 0.02 -21.84
CA ASP A 29 -5.18 0.53 -20.69
C ASP A 29 -4.60 1.94 -20.91
N GLY A 30 -4.62 2.40 -22.17
CA GLY A 30 -4.11 3.71 -22.58
C GLY A 30 -2.76 3.69 -23.29
N VAL A 31 -2.15 2.52 -23.49
CA VAL A 31 -0.91 2.33 -24.26
C VAL A 31 -1.26 1.77 -25.65
N PRO A 32 -0.75 2.36 -26.74
CA PRO A 32 -1.02 1.80 -28.06
C PRO A 32 -0.35 0.44 -28.28
N ASP A 33 -1.02 -0.48 -28.99
CA ASP A 33 -0.54 -1.86 -29.22
C ASP A 33 0.89 -1.88 -29.79
N GLY A 34 1.18 -0.93 -30.69
CA GLY A 34 2.51 -0.78 -31.29
C GLY A 34 3.57 -0.23 -30.34
N GLU A 35 3.20 0.60 -29.39
CA GLU A 35 4.11 1.09 -28.35
C GLU A 35 4.48 -0.04 -27.39
N GLU A 36 3.48 -0.78 -26.90
CA GLU A 36 3.67 -1.95 -26.03
C GLU A 36 4.61 -2.99 -26.65
N VAL A 37 4.41 -3.32 -27.93
CA VAL A 37 5.20 -4.36 -28.61
C VAL A 37 6.61 -3.89 -28.97
N LEU A 38 6.77 -2.62 -29.39
CA LEU A 38 8.02 -2.13 -29.97
C LEU A 38 8.94 -1.46 -28.94
N LEU A 39 8.40 -0.93 -27.85
CA LEU A 39 9.13 -0.12 -26.87
C LEU A 39 9.13 -0.75 -25.48
N ASP A 40 7.95 -1.04 -24.92
CA ASP A 40 7.83 -1.37 -23.49
C ASP A 40 7.96 -2.87 -23.21
N GLY A 41 7.58 -3.69 -24.19
CA GLY A 41 7.59 -5.15 -24.09
C GLY A 41 6.48 -5.70 -23.20
N THR A 42 5.39 -4.95 -23.05
CA THR A 42 4.12 -5.32 -22.42
C THR A 42 3.22 -6.08 -23.41
N SER A 43 2.05 -6.50 -22.96
CA SER A 43 1.14 -7.35 -23.73
C SER A 43 -0.06 -6.55 -24.26
N PRO A 44 -0.19 -6.34 -25.58
CA PRO A 44 -1.24 -5.49 -26.18
C PRO A 44 -2.66 -6.07 -26.21
N THR A 45 -2.90 -7.06 -25.36
CA THR A 45 -4.19 -7.73 -25.22
C THR A 45 -4.51 -8.02 -23.75
N ASN A 46 -3.66 -7.55 -22.85
CA ASN A 46 -3.76 -7.75 -21.43
C ASN A 46 -3.35 -6.43 -20.75
N PRO A 47 -4.31 -5.68 -20.19
CA PRO A 47 -4.06 -4.33 -19.71
C PRO A 47 -3.14 -4.27 -18.48
N ASP A 48 -2.80 -5.39 -17.86
CA ASP A 48 -1.98 -5.50 -16.64
C ASP A 48 -1.04 -6.69 -16.83
N THR A 49 0.16 -6.40 -17.36
CA THR A 49 1.08 -7.37 -17.94
C THR A 49 1.71 -8.29 -16.89
N ASP A 50 2.03 -7.79 -15.69
CA ASP A 50 2.57 -8.59 -14.60
C ASP A 50 1.52 -9.08 -13.60
N GLY A 51 0.31 -8.53 -13.65
CA GLY A 51 -0.86 -8.99 -12.92
C GLY A 51 -0.92 -8.50 -11.48
N ASP A 52 -0.37 -7.33 -11.20
CA ASP A 52 -0.22 -6.78 -9.85
C ASP A 52 -1.40 -5.87 -9.41
N GLY A 53 -2.28 -5.53 -10.36
CA GLY A 53 -3.46 -4.71 -10.12
C GLY A 53 -3.35 -3.25 -10.58
N ALA A 54 -2.16 -2.76 -10.95
CA ALA A 54 -1.99 -1.58 -11.79
C ALA A 54 -2.00 -2.00 -13.26
N ASN A 55 -2.60 -1.17 -14.13
CA ASN A 55 -2.53 -1.41 -15.57
C ASN A 55 -1.26 -0.79 -16.17
N ASP A 56 -0.78 -1.31 -17.30
CA ASP A 56 0.53 -0.93 -17.85
C ASP A 56 0.59 0.58 -18.15
N GLY A 57 -0.52 1.15 -18.63
CA GLY A 57 -0.69 2.60 -18.81
C GLY A 57 -0.58 3.42 -17.52
N GLN A 58 -1.10 2.94 -16.39
CA GLN A 58 -0.96 3.58 -15.07
C GLN A 58 0.50 3.52 -14.61
N GLU A 59 1.14 2.37 -14.74
CA GLU A 59 2.53 2.17 -14.33
C GLU A 59 3.50 3.02 -15.13
N LEU A 60 3.34 3.08 -16.46
CA LEU A 60 4.13 3.95 -17.32
C LEU A 60 3.95 5.44 -16.99
N LEU A 61 2.76 5.84 -16.54
CA LEU A 61 2.48 7.20 -16.10
C LEU A 61 3.18 7.55 -14.78
N VAL A 62 3.17 6.62 -13.82
CA VAL A 62 3.86 6.76 -12.53
C VAL A 62 5.37 6.64 -12.70
N GLY A 63 5.80 5.83 -13.66
CA GLY A 63 7.20 5.50 -13.95
C GLY A 63 7.68 4.18 -13.35
N THR A 64 6.77 3.35 -12.81
CA THR A 64 7.07 1.98 -12.42
C THR A 64 7.25 1.12 -13.67
N ASN A 65 7.57 -0.16 -13.49
CA ASN A 65 7.82 -1.06 -14.61
C ASN A 65 6.71 -2.09 -14.71
N ALA A 66 5.86 -1.97 -15.74
CA ALA A 66 4.72 -2.83 -16.08
C ALA A 66 5.00 -4.31 -16.37
N ARG A 67 6.16 -4.77 -15.93
CA ARG A 67 6.65 -6.14 -16.08
C ARG A 67 7.28 -6.63 -14.78
N ASN A 68 7.12 -5.86 -13.72
CA ASN A 68 7.70 -6.03 -12.41
C ASN A 68 6.73 -5.50 -11.35
N ALA A 69 5.92 -6.41 -10.83
CA ALA A 69 4.85 -6.19 -9.87
C ALA A 69 5.23 -5.55 -8.51
N ASP A 70 6.50 -5.20 -8.28
CA ASP A 70 7.02 -4.71 -6.99
C ASP A 70 8.36 -4.00 -7.29
N THR A 71 8.29 -2.69 -7.50
CA THR A 71 9.39 -1.87 -8.03
C THR A 71 10.51 -1.68 -7.03
N ASP A 72 10.22 -1.51 -5.75
CA ASP A 72 11.23 -1.27 -4.71
C ASP A 72 11.59 -2.52 -3.87
N ASN A 73 10.88 -3.62 -4.08
CA ASN A 73 11.11 -4.96 -3.51
C ASN A 73 10.88 -5.05 -2.00
N ASP A 74 9.86 -4.35 -1.51
CA ASP A 74 9.48 -4.34 -0.10
C ASP A 74 8.46 -5.45 0.25
N GLY A 75 7.83 -6.03 -0.77
CA GLY A 75 6.85 -7.12 -0.67
C GLY A 75 5.38 -6.69 -0.82
N LEU A 76 5.10 -5.40 -0.95
CA LEU A 76 3.84 -4.83 -1.41
C LEU A 76 3.94 -4.62 -2.93
N SER A 77 2.85 -4.84 -3.68
CA SER A 77 2.92 -4.69 -5.14
C SER A 77 2.63 -3.27 -5.57
N ASP A 78 3.23 -2.80 -6.68
CA ASP A 78 3.00 -1.43 -7.19
C ASP A 78 1.50 -1.16 -7.34
N GLY A 79 0.73 -2.17 -7.78
CA GLY A 79 -0.72 -2.14 -7.84
C GLY A 79 -1.43 -1.93 -6.50
N ASP A 80 -0.97 -2.54 -5.42
CA ASP A 80 -1.53 -2.36 -4.06
C ASP A 80 -1.13 -0.98 -3.51
N GLU A 81 0.14 -0.59 -3.68
CA GLU A 81 0.65 0.71 -3.28
C GLU A 81 -0.11 1.87 -3.96
N LEU A 82 -0.35 1.78 -5.27
CA LEU A 82 -1.01 2.83 -6.03
C LEU A 82 -2.52 2.89 -5.82
N ASN A 83 -3.18 1.74 -5.65
CA ASN A 83 -4.65 1.66 -5.67
C ASN A 83 -5.29 1.45 -4.30
N ILE A 84 -4.54 0.98 -3.30
CA ILE A 84 -5.07 0.56 -1.99
C ILE A 84 -4.42 1.36 -0.86
N ASP A 85 -3.10 1.25 -0.70
CA ASP A 85 -2.42 1.66 0.52
C ASP A 85 -1.88 3.11 0.43
N GLY A 86 -1.54 3.58 -0.77
CA GLY A 86 -1.09 4.96 -1.00
C GLY A 86 0.38 5.22 -0.62
N THR A 87 1.17 4.16 -0.51
CA THR A 87 2.62 4.18 -0.32
C THR A 87 3.36 4.59 -1.60
N ASP A 88 4.68 4.81 -1.52
CA ASP A 88 5.49 5.20 -2.67
C ASP A 88 6.20 3.97 -3.28
N PRO A 89 5.86 3.53 -4.50
CA PRO A 89 6.41 2.31 -5.13
C PRO A 89 7.91 2.37 -5.47
N PHE A 90 8.57 3.46 -5.10
CA PHE A 90 10.01 3.64 -5.24
C PHE A 90 10.73 3.75 -3.88
N ASN A 91 10.00 3.62 -2.78
CA ASN A 91 10.51 3.78 -1.44
C ASN A 91 9.95 2.68 -0.52
N PRO A 92 10.78 1.68 -0.18
CA PRO A 92 10.29 0.45 0.47
C PRO A 92 9.94 0.63 1.96
N ASP A 93 9.87 1.87 2.45
CA ASP A 93 9.65 2.31 3.84
C ASP A 93 9.16 3.77 3.71
N THR A 94 7.87 3.92 3.42
CA THR A 94 7.27 5.18 2.97
C THR A 94 7.33 6.26 4.05
N ASP A 95 7.11 5.89 5.30
CA ASP A 95 7.11 6.83 6.42
C ASP A 95 8.49 7.03 7.09
N GLY A 96 9.43 6.12 6.82
CA GLY A 96 10.82 6.20 7.27
C GLY A 96 11.03 5.79 8.73
N ASP A 97 10.16 4.96 9.30
CA ASP A 97 10.26 4.48 10.68
C ASP A 97 11.21 3.26 10.84
N GLY A 98 11.57 2.63 9.72
CA GLY A 98 12.50 1.52 9.63
C GLY A 98 11.86 0.15 9.43
N PHE A 99 10.54 0.06 9.26
CA PHE A 99 9.83 -1.11 8.76
C PHE A 99 9.52 -0.96 7.27
N LEU A 100 9.36 -2.07 6.57
CA LEU A 100 9.00 -2.02 5.14
C LEU A 100 7.48 -1.94 4.99
N ASP A 101 6.96 -1.24 3.99
CA ASP A 101 5.50 -1.07 3.85
C ASP A 101 4.79 -2.44 3.72
N GLY A 102 5.37 -3.34 2.92
CA GLY A 102 4.92 -4.73 2.82
C GLY A 102 5.03 -5.52 4.14
N GLU A 103 6.05 -5.26 4.97
CA GLU A 103 6.17 -5.87 6.30
C GLU A 103 5.06 -5.37 7.24
N GLU A 104 4.82 -4.06 7.23
CA GLU A 104 3.81 -3.40 8.02
C GLU A 104 2.41 -3.92 7.71
N ILE A 105 2.03 -4.04 6.44
CA ILE A 105 0.72 -4.54 6.02
C ILE A 105 0.57 -6.04 6.31
N PHE A 106 1.54 -6.88 5.89
CA PHE A 106 1.34 -8.34 5.88
C PHE A 106 1.79 -9.04 7.17
N SER A 107 2.71 -8.46 7.93
CA SER A 107 3.28 -9.09 9.12
C SER A 107 2.86 -8.41 10.41
N LEU A 108 2.73 -7.08 10.41
CA LEU A 108 2.55 -6.31 11.63
C LEU A 108 1.12 -5.78 11.82
N GLY A 109 0.41 -5.52 10.71
CA GLY A 109 -0.91 -4.91 10.70
C GLY A 109 -0.90 -3.43 11.11
N SER A 110 0.15 -2.69 10.75
CA SER A 110 0.29 -1.25 10.98
C SER A 110 -0.08 -0.40 9.76
N ASP A 111 0.04 0.93 9.90
CA ASP A 111 -0.19 1.91 8.84
C ASP A 111 1.17 2.38 8.28
N PRO A 112 1.52 2.01 7.02
CA PRO A 112 2.82 2.34 6.41
C PRO A 112 3.00 3.82 6.05
N LEU A 113 2.00 4.65 6.37
CA LEU A 113 2.04 6.10 6.20
C LEU A 113 2.18 6.86 7.53
N ASP A 114 2.26 6.15 8.65
CA ASP A 114 2.38 6.73 9.99
C ASP A 114 3.58 6.19 10.76
N PRO A 115 4.67 6.98 10.88
CA PRO A 115 5.92 6.52 11.50
C PRO A 115 5.82 6.31 13.02
N LEU A 116 4.64 6.51 13.59
CA LEU A 116 4.30 6.18 14.98
C LEU A 116 3.49 4.87 15.09
N SER A 117 3.35 4.14 13.97
CA SER A 117 2.70 2.83 13.86
C SER A 117 3.71 1.71 13.53
N PRO A 118 4.82 1.49 14.26
CA PRO A 118 5.88 0.52 13.90
C PRO A 118 5.51 -0.96 14.08
N GLY A 119 4.22 -1.32 14.04
CA GLY A 119 3.82 -2.70 13.91
C GLY A 119 4.05 -3.59 15.14
N PHE A 120 3.97 -3.03 16.33
CA PHE A 120 3.69 -3.84 17.51
C PHE A 120 2.18 -4.03 17.58
N GLY A 121 1.70 -5.26 17.43
CA GLY A 121 0.30 -5.60 17.64
C GLY A 121 -0.15 -5.15 19.03
N GLY A 122 -0.73 -3.95 19.10
CA GLY A 122 -1.07 -3.24 20.33
C GLY A 122 -0.72 -1.76 20.25
N GLY A 123 -1.63 -0.96 19.68
CA GLY A 123 -1.76 0.46 19.98
C GLY A 123 -1.41 1.44 18.85
N GLY A 124 -2.16 2.53 18.74
CA GLY A 124 -2.08 3.54 17.67
C GLY A 124 -3.30 3.56 16.75
N ALA A 125 -4.01 2.44 16.61
CA ALA A 125 -5.36 2.44 16.07
C ALA A 125 -6.21 1.44 16.84
N THR A 126 -6.92 1.92 17.87
CA THR A 126 -8.15 1.24 18.24
C THR A 126 -9.00 1.08 16.98
N THR A 127 -9.53 -0.12 16.79
CA THR A 127 -10.15 -0.67 15.57
C THR A 127 -11.33 0.11 14.95
N SER A 128 -11.47 1.41 15.15
CA SER A 128 -12.62 2.19 14.70
C SER A 128 -12.40 3.71 14.58
N GLY A 129 -11.20 4.21 14.23
CA GLY A 129 -10.98 5.65 13.98
C GLY A 129 -11.26 6.52 15.21
N GLN A 130 -11.04 5.97 16.40
CA GLN A 130 -11.07 6.73 17.64
C GLN A 130 -9.67 7.30 17.87
N LEU A 131 -9.63 8.53 18.38
CA LEU A 131 -8.38 9.21 18.71
C LEU A 131 -7.66 8.42 19.81
N ASP A 132 -6.35 8.34 19.70
CA ASP A 132 -5.40 7.79 20.68
C ASP A 132 -4.29 8.86 20.73
N ALA A 133 -4.38 9.77 21.69
CA ALA A 133 -3.62 11.03 21.66
C ALA A 133 -2.20 10.91 22.23
N ASP A 134 -1.87 9.82 22.91
CA ASP A 134 -0.53 9.50 23.39
C ASP A 134 0.06 8.19 22.83
N ASN A 135 -0.71 7.47 22.00
CA ASN A 135 -0.30 6.28 21.27
C ASN A 135 0.12 5.12 22.19
N ASP A 136 -0.55 4.96 23.34
CA ASP A 136 -0.30 3.86 24.27
C ASP A 136 -1.14 2.61 23.97
N GLY A 137 -2.10 2.74 23.05
CA GLY A 137 -2.98 1.69 22.57
C GLY A 137 -4.36 1.61 23.21
N LEU A 138 -4.69 2.55 24.08
CA LEU A 138 -6.06 2.87 24.45
C LEU A 138 -6.56 4.06 23.62
N SER A 139 -7.87 4.10 23.33
CA SER A 139 -8.44 5.31 22.72
C SER A 139 -8.69 6.36 23.78
N ASP A 140 -8.66 7.65 23.42
CA ASP A 140 -9.02 8.78 24.28
C ASP A 140 -10.36 8.54 25.00
N ASP A 141 -11.31 7.90 24.29
CA ASP A 141 -12.61 7.54 24.84
C ASP A 141 -12.49 6.41 25.87
N ASP A 142 -11.74 5.34 25.59
CA ASP A 142 -11.54 4.23 26.53
C ASP A 142 -10.74 4.65 27.76
N GLU A 143 -9.74 5.49 27.59
CA GLU A 143 -8.96 6.06 28.68
C GLU A 143 -9.84 6.88 29.61
N VAL A 144 -10.66 7.80 29.07
CA VAL A 144 -11.52 8.64 29.91
C VAL A 144 -12.70 7.88 30.49
N PHE A 145 -13.32 6.97 29.73
CA PHE A 145 -14.60 6.36 30.11
C PHE A 145 -14.50 4.95 30.69
N THR A 146 -13.43 4.22 30.42
CA THR A 146 -13.26 2.81 30.84
C THR A 146 -12.16 2.65 31.88
N TYR A 147 -10.96 3.16 31.62
CA TYR A 147 -9.76 2.87 32.42
C TYR A 147 -9.38 3.97 33.41
N GLY A 148 -9.76 5.21 33.14
CA GLY A 148 -9.48 6.37 33.99
C GLY A 148 -8.06 6.92 33.87
N THR A 149 -7.41 6.67 32.74
CA THR A 149 -6.06 7.13 32.39
C THR A 149 -6.09 8.52 31.74
N ASP A 150 -4.92 9.14 31.53
CA ASP A 150 -4.79 10.47 30.92
C ASP A 150 -4.47 10.34 29.42
N PRO A 151 -5.38 10.74 28.50
CA PRO A 151 -5.21 10.58 27.05
C PRO A 151 -4.02 11.25 26.38
N THR A 152 -3.20 11.92 27.16
CA THR A 152 -2.04 12.63 26.67
C THR A 152 -0.77 12.21 27.39
N ASN A 153 -0.85 11.13 28.17
CA ASN A 153 0.23 10.59 28.95
C ASN A 153 0.19 9.05 28.94
N PRO A 154 1.07 8.42 28.15
CA PRO A 154 0.96 7.00 27.81
C PRO A 154 1.35 6.05 28.96
N ASP A 155 1.60 6.58 30.15
CA ASP A 155 2.00 5.90 31.40
C ASP A 155 1.44 6.74 32.56
N THR A 156 0.15 6.56 32.86
CA THR A 156 -0.64 7.39 33.76
C THR A 156 -0.08 7.40 35.18
N ASP A 157 0.39 6.25 35.66
CA ASP A 157 0.87 6.10 37.03
C ASP A 157 2.38 6.27 37.20
N GLY A 158 3.13 6.29 36.08
CA GLY A 158 4.55 6.56 36.01
C GLY A 158 5.42 5.39 36.48
N ASP A 159 4.95 4.16 36.40
CA ASP A 159 5.69 2.97 36.80
C ASP A 159 6.63 2.42 35.71
N GLY A 160 6.45 2.91 34.48
CA GLY A 160 7.26 2.60 33.31
C GLY A 160 6.65 1.55 32.37
N PHE A 161 5.41 1.11 32.60
CA PHE A 161 4.59 0.39 31.62
C PHE A 161 3.58 1.33 30.96
N LEU A 162 3.16 1.01 29.73
CA LEU A 162 2.17 1.82 29.03
C LEU A 162 0.77 1.43 29.48
N ASP A 163 -0.17 2.37 29.57
CA ASP A 163 -1.51 2.06 30.09
C ASP A 163 -2.22 1.00 29.23
N GLY A 164 -2.06 1.09 27.89
CA GLY A 164 -2.59 0.08 26.97
C GLY A 164 -1.95 -1.31 27.10
N ASP A 165 -0.64 -1.38 27.38
CA ASP A 165 0.06 -2.65 27.64
C ASP A 165 -0.44 -3.30 28.93
N GLU A 166 -0.62 -2.51 29.99
CA GLU A 166 -1.13 -2.98 31.27
C GLU A 166 -2.55 -3.54 31.13
N VAL A 167 -3.42 -2.83 30.40
CA VAL A 167 -4.77 -3.29 30.10
C VAL A 167 -4.76 -4.61 29.30
N ALA A 168 -3.87 -4.73 28.31
CA ALA A 168 -3.75 -5.94 27.49
C ALA A 168 -3.30 -7.16 28.32
N ASP A 169 -2.41 -6.95 29.28
CA ASP A 169 -1.91 -7.99 30.20
C ASP A 169 -2.82 -8.21 31.43
N GLY A 170 -3.86 -7.39 31.59
CA GLY A 170 -4.87 -7.50 32.64
C GLY A 170 -4.46 -6.90 33.99
N PHE A 171 -3.52 -5.96 33.96
CA PHE A 171 -3.10 -5.09 35.05
C PHE A 171 -3.98 -3.81 35.13
N ASP A 172 -3.82 -3.03 36.20
CA ASP A 172 -4.58 -1.79 36.43
C ASP A 172 -3.70 -0.58 36.08
N PRO A 173 -3.94 0.13 34.97
CA PRO A 173 -3.05 1.20 34.47
C PRO A 173 -2.99 2.48 35.34
N THR A 174 -3.58 2.42 36.53
CA THR A 174 -3.57 3.51 37.50
C THR A 174 -2.93 3.10 38.83
N ASP A 175 -2.45 1.86 38.96
CA ASP A 175 -1.76 1.33 40.14
C ASP A 175 -0.27 1.11 39.88
N PRO A 176 0.61 2.00 40.40
CA PRO A 176 2.04 1.99 40.11
C PRO A 176 2.81 0.85 40.82
N ASN A 177 2.13 -0.23 41.19
CA ASN A 177 2.66 -1.37 41.95
C ASN A 177 2.24 -2.73 41.37
N ASN A 178 1.79 -2.79 40.10
CA ASN A 178 1.38 -4.01 39.42
C ASN A 178 2.44 -5.14 39.42
#